data_AF-A0A5N1J517-F1
#
_entry.id   AF-A0A5N1J517-F1
#
_cell.length_a   1.000
_cell.length_b   1.000
_cell.length_c   1.000
_cell.angle_alpha   90.00
_cell.angle_beta   90.00
_cell.angle_gamma   90.00
#
_symmetry.space_group_name_H-M   'P 1'
#
loop_
_entity.id
_entity.type
_entity.pdbx_description
1 polymer ?
#
loop_
_entity_poly.entity_id
_entity_poly.type
_entity_poly.pdbx_seq_one_letter_code
_entity_poly.pdbx_strand_id
1 'polypeptide(L)'
;MDNIISGIRVSQRVVLVTTKETGITLSSSKMLSENWVEKFTVSLDDSEKIERVRISDVLIKEKVSVQDYFKRLIRDIQSPDERTREYASEVLCNFIEFNSAGFDLNLLKSGVESIVKQLRTEKNSDVELKLAEGLFEFVWYGQLQMEEEISLLERLTEIDSFHIWNYMNDEDYMKISKVKQYIEMNKNKWQSRYDNIYKK
;
A
#
# COMPACT_ATOMS: atom_id res chain seq x y z
N MET A 1 16.63 -31.66 -23.17
CA MET A 1 16.09 -32.76 -22.36
C MET A 1 16.85 -32.78 -21.06
N ASP A 2 16.33 -32.59 -19.85
CA ASP A 2 15.07 -32.12 -19.24
C ASP A 2 15.50 -31.77 -17.80
N ASN A 3 15.23 -30.58 -17.27
CA ASN A 3 14.12 -30.24 -16.37
C ASN A 3 13.98 -31.11 -15.09
N ILE A 4 13.91 -30.41 -13.94
CA ILE A 4 13.01 -30.59 -12.76
C ILE A 4 13.58 -31.08 -11.38
N ILE A 5 13.63 -30.10 -10.44
CA ILE A 5 13.02 -29.99 -9.08
C ILE A 5 13.67 -30.58 -7.80
N SER A 6 13.61 -29.71 -6.76
CA SER A 6 13.64 -29.88 -5.28
C SER A 6 15.02 -29.96 -4.62
N GLY A 7 15.29 -29.34 -3.48
CA GLY A 7 14.51 -28.52 -2.56
C GLY A 7 15.33 -28.45 -1.27
N ILE A 8 15.58 -27.26 -0.71
CA ILE A 8 16.27 -27.15 0.59
C ILE A 8 15.29 -26.60 1.61
N ARG A 9 14.78 -27.51 2.44
CA ARG A 9 14.22 -27.19 3.76
C ARG A 9 15.38 -26.68 4.62
N VAL A 10 15.41 -25.39 4.92
CA VAL A 10 16.22 -24.88 6.04
C VAL A 10 15.29 -24.67 7.22
N SER A 11 15.21 -25.69 8.06
CA SER A 11 14.76 -25.53 9.44
C SER A 11 15.87 -24.85 10.23
N GLN A 12 15.68 -23.60 10.63
CA GLN A 12 16.41 -23.01 11.74
C GLN A 12 15.41 -22.50 12.77
N ARG A 13 15.44 -23.15 13.94
CA ARG A 13 14.77 -22.72 15.16
C ARG A 13 15.36 -21.37 15.58
N VAL A 14 14.54 -20.33 15.55
CA VAL A 14 14.85 -19.06 16.18
C VAL A 14 14.58 -19.21 17.67
N VAL A 15 15.61 -19.01 18.49
CA VAL A 15 15.45 -18.85 19.94
C VAL A 15 15.02 -17.41 20.18
N LEU A 16 13.81 -17.24 20.68
CA LEU A 16 13.14 -15.96 20.92
C LEU A 16 13.78 -15.25 22.12
N VAL A 17 14.16 -13.97 21.95
CA VAL A 17 14.54 -13.09 23.07
C VAL A 17 13.55 -11.93 23.09
N THR A 18 12.53 -12.08 23.92
CA THR A 18 11.28 -11.31 23.93
C THR A 18 11.39 -9.88 24.47
N THR A 19 10.84 -8.90 23.76
CA THR A 19 9.98 -7.89 24.40
C THR A 19 8.61 -8.53 24.69
N LYS A 20 7.78 -7.98 25.59
CA LYS A 20 6.42 -8.53 25.86
C LYS A 20 5.43 -8.35 24.70
N GLU A 21 5.85 -7.70 23.61
CA GLU A 21 4.97 -7.28 22.53
C GLU A 21 4.75 -8.40 21.52
N THR A 22 3.51 -8.51 21.03
CA THR A 22 3.09 -9.46 20.01
C THR A 22 2.64 -8.73 18.74
N GLY A 23 2.87 -9.34 17.58
CA GLY A 23 2.49 -8.73 16.31
C GLY A 23 2.41 -9.69 15.13
N ILE A 24 2.09 -9.13 13.97
CA ILE A 24 2.16 -9.83 12.67
C ILE A 24 3.24 -9.23 11.80
N THR A 25 4.00 -10.08 11.13
CA THR A 25 4.92 -9.65 10.09
C THR A 25 4.14 -9.21 8.86
N LEU A 26 4.35 -7.97 8.45
CA LEU A 26 3.79 -7.38 7.25
C LEU A 26 4.71 -7.56 6.04
N SER A 27 6.00 -7.29 6.19
CA SER A 27 6.99 -7.47 5.12
C SER A 27 8.39 -7.77 5.68
N SER A 28 9.26 -8.31 4.84
CA SER A 28 10.66 -8.59 5.16
C SER A 28 11.58 -7.94 4.14
N SER A 29 12.70 -7.39 4.59
CA SER A 29 13.67 -6.73 3.70
C SER A 29 15.10 -6.90 4.21
N LYS A 30 16.06 -6.93 3.29
CA LYS A 30 17.50 -6.93 3.59
C LYS A 30 18.09 -5.63 3.07
N MET A 31 18.63 -4.78 3.95
CA MET A 31 19.33 -3.56 3.53
C MET A 31 20.85 -3.74 3.53
N LEU A 32 21.49 -3.26 2.46
CA LEU A 32 22.93 -3.33 2.21
C LEU A 32 23.76 -2.48 3.18
N SER A 33 23.20 -1.41 3.73
CA SER A 33 23.91 -0.44 4.58
C SER A 33 24.06 -0.86 6.06
N GLU A 34 23.43 -1.95 6.50
CA GLU A 34 23.42 -2.42 7.89
C GLU A 34 23.80 -3.90 8.04
N ASN A 35 24.91 -4.32 7.43
CA ASN A 35 25.46 -5.68 7.57
C ASN A 35 24.51 -6.82 7.15
N TRP A 36 23.61 -6.60 6.18
CA TRP A 36 22.66 -7.62 5.71
C TRP A 36 21.72 -8.17 6.78
N VAL A 37 21.48 -7.42 7.86
CA VAL A 37 20.55 -7.83 8.90
C VAL A 37 19.12 -7.72 8.35
N GLU A 38 18.43 -8.85 8.33
CA GLU A 38 17.03 -8.91 7.91
C GLU A 38 16.15 -8.18 8.93
N LYS A 39 15.39 -7.18 8.43
CA LYS A 39 14.42 -6.43 9.22
C LYS A 39 13.02 -6.73 8.72
N PHE A 40 12.10 -6.82 9.68
CA PHE A 40 10.71 -7.10 9.47
C PHE A 40 9.90 -5.87 9.82
N THR A 41 8.98 -5.52 8.94
CA THR A 41 7.93 -4.55 9.21
C THR A 41 6.83 -5.29 9.95
N VAL A 42 6.55 -4.91 11.20
CA VAL A 42 5.64 -5.63 12.10
C VAL A 42 4.53 -4.71 12.58
N SER A 43 3.29 -5.16 12.46
CA SER A 43 2.11 -4.51 13.05
C SER A 43 1.85 -5.09 14.43
N LEU A 44 1.88 -4.25 15.47
CA LEU A 44 1.74 -4.68 16.86
C LEU A 44 0.27 -4.86 17.26
N ASP A 45 -0.02 -5.77 18.20
CA ASP A 45 -1.40 -6.12 18.60
C ASP A 45 -2.04 -5.03 19.45
N ASP A 46 -1.32 -4.52 20.44
CA ASP A 46 -1.83 -3.57 21.43
C ASP A 46 -1.57 -2.11 21.06
N SER A 47 -1.14 -1.85 19.82
CA SER A 47 -0.92 -0.49 19.31
C SER A 47 -1.16 -0.39 17.81
N GLU A 48 -1.65 0.76 17.35
CA GLU A 48 -1.74 1.16 15.94
C GLU A 48 -0.37 1.61 15.42
N LYS A 49 0.61 0.72 15.53
CA LYS A 49 2.01 0.99 15.22
C LYS A 49 2.57 -0.10 14.33
N ILE A 50 3.27 0.34 13.29
CA ILE A 50 4.15 -0.50 12.49
C ILE A 50 5.59 -0.11 12.77
N GLU A 51 6.42 -1.12 13.04
CA GLU A 51 7.84 -0.91 13.28
C GLU A 51 8.70 -1.78 12.38
N ARG A 52 9.94 -1.33 12.12
CA ARG A 52 10.99 -2.17 11.54
C ARG A 52 11.87 -2.72 12.66
N VAL A 53 11.74 -4.01 12.91
CA VAL A 53 12.41 -4.73 14.00
C VAL A 53 13.21 -5.92 13.48
N ARG A 54 14.14 -6.44 14.28
CA ARG A 54 14.65 -7.80 14.02
C ARG A 54 13.61 -8.78 14.53
N ILE A 55 13.46 -9.92 13.86
CA ILE A 55 12.50 -10.94 14.32
C ILE A 55 12.83 -11.50 15.69
N SER A 56 14.08 -11.36 16.14
CA SER A 56 14.49 -11.70 17.51
C SER A 56 13.78 -10.86 18.57
N ASP A 57 13.31 -9.65 18.23
CA ASP A 57 12.92 -8.62 19.18
C ASP A 57 11.39 -8.61 19.45
N VAL A 58 10.61 -9.37 18.67
CA VAL A 58 9.14 -9.43 18.75
C VAL A 58 8.63 -10.87 18.70
N LEU A 59 7.59 -11.16 19.49
CA LEU A 59 6.86 -12.43 19.40
C LEU A 59 5.85 -12.38 18.25
N ILE A 60 6.09 -13.16 17.20
CA ILE A 60 5.16 -13.28 16.09
C ILE A 60 4.05 -14.28 16.45
N LYS A 61 2.78 -13.86 16.30
CA LYS A 61 1.62 -14.72 16.51
C LYS A 61 1.53 -15.82 15.44
N GLU A 62 0.61 -16.77 15.65
CA GLU A 62 0.24 -17.76 14.64
C GLU A 62 -0.14 -17.10 13.31
N LYS A 63 -0.03 -17.86 12.21
CA LYS A 63 -0.39 -17.40 10.88
C LYS A 63 -1.84 -16.88 10.89
N VAL A 64 -2.01 -15.58 10.64
CA VAL A 64 -3.32 -14.95 10.51
C VAL A 64 -3.90 -15.16 9.11
N SER A 65 -5.22 -15.03 8.99
CA SER A 65 -5.88 -15.06 7.68
C SER A 65 -5.43 -13.86 6.83
N VAL A 66 -5.46 -13.98 5.50
CA VAL A 66 -5.15 -12.87 4.60
C VAL A 66 -6.12 -11.70 4.81
N GLN A 67 -7.37 -12.00 5.21
CA GLN A 67 -8.36 -10.98 5.53
C GLN A 67 -8.00 -10.19 6.80
N ASP A 68 -7.55 -10.87 7.85
CA ASP A 68 -7.15 -10.19 9.08
C ASP A 68 -5.85 -9.42 8.88
N TYR A 69 -4.92 -9.96 8.08
CA TYR A 69 -3.73 -9.24 7.63
C TYR A 69 -4.12 -7.92 6.95
N PHE A 70 -5.03 -7.98 5.97
CA PHE A 70 -5.47 -6.79 5.24
C PHE A 70 -6.21 -5.78 6.13
N LYS A 71 -7.13 -6.24 6.98
CA LYS A 71 -7.83 -5.35 7.94
C LYS A 71 -6.84 -4.61 8.83
N ARG A 72 -5.77 -5.27 9.25
CA ARG A 72 -4.75 -4.66 10.10
C ARG A 72 -3.92 -3.65 9.33
N LEU A 73 -3.61 -3.92 8.07
CA LEU A 73 -2.97 -2.97 7.18
C LEU A 73 -3.82 -1.71 6.99
N ILE A 74 -5.13 -1.86 6.79
CA ILE A 74 -6.06 -0.72 6.70
C ILE A 74 -6.11 0.09 8.00
N ARG A 75 -6.14 -0.57 9.16
CA ARG A 75 -6.02 0.11 10.47
C ARG A 75 -4.73 0.93 10.53
N ASP A 76 -3.60 0.33 10.15
CA ASP A 76 -2.30 0.99 10.28
C ASP A 76 -2.12 2.15 9.28
N ILE A 77 -2.75 2.11 8.10
CA ILE A 77 -2.84 3.24 7.16
C ILE A 77 -3.54 4.46 7.79
N GLN A 78 -4.45 4.23 8.73
CA GLN A 78 -5.18 5.29 9.43
C GLN A 78 -4.49 5.72 10.73
N SER A 79 -3.31 5.19 11.03
CA SER A 79 -2.57 5.53 12.25
C SER A 79 -2.25 7.02 12.32
N PRO A 80 -2.35 7.66 13.49
CA PRO A 80 -1.88 9.03 13.67
C PRO A 80 -0.35 9.15 13.51
N ASP A 81 0.39 8.04 13.66
CA ASP A 81 1.84 8.00 13.48
C ASP A 81 2.22 7.97 11.99
N GLU A 82 2.91 9.02 11.55
CA GLU A 82 3.30 9.23 10.15
C GLU A 82 4.16 8.08 9.61
N ARG A 83 5.12 7.60 10.40
CA ARG A 83 6.02 6.50 10.03
C ARG A 83 5.27 5.18 9.88
N THR A 84 4.28 4.94 10.73
CA THR A 84 3.38 3.79 10.61
C THR A 84 2.60 3.86 9.31
N ARG A 85 2.05 5.02 8.95
CA ARG A 85 1.34 5.20 7.67
C ARG A 85 2.27 4.96 6.48
N GLU A 86 3.49 5.48 6.49
CA GLU A 86 4.49 5.24 5.44
C GLU A 86 4.73 3.74 5.22
N TYR A 87 5.03 3.01 6.29
CA TYR A 87 5.26 1.56 6.20
C TYR A 87 4.01 0.78 5.79
N ALA A 88 2.84 1.19 6.29
CA ALA A 88 1.58 0.57 5.91
C ALA A 88 1.30 0.75 4.42
N SER A 89 1.51 1.96 3.89
CA SER A 89 1.29 2.26 2.47
C SER A 89 2.26 1.50 1.56
N GLU A 90 3.53 1.39 1.93
CA GLU A 90 4.51 0.57 1.18
C GLU A 90 4.09 -0.92 1.14
N VAL A 91 3.62 -1.46 2.26
CA VAL A 91 3.13 -2.84 2.32
C VAL A 91 1.85 -3.01 1.52
N LEU A 92 0.95 -2.03 1.52
CA LEU A 92 -0.31 -2.07 0.78
C LEU A 92 -0.09 -2.19 -0.72
N CYS A 93 0.81 -1.40 -1.30
CA CYS A 93 1.14 -1.50 -2.73
C CYS A 93 1.51 -2.94 -3.10
N ASN A 94 2.44 -3.53 -2.35
CA ASN A 94 2.87 -4.91 -2.55
C ASN A 94 1.73 -5.91 -2.34
N PHE A 95 0.84 -5.66 -1.37
CA PHE A 95 -0.32 -6.53 -1.15
C PHE A 95 -1.27 -6.53 -2.34
N ILE A 96 -1.60 -5.35 -2.87
CA ILE A 96 -2.50 -5.20 -4.02
C ILE A 96 -1.89 -5.86 -5.26
N GLU A 97 -0.59 -5.65 -5.49
CA GLU A 97 0.13 -6.18 -6.66
C GLU A 97 0.22 -7.71 -6.65
N PHE A 98 0.59 -8.30 -5.50
CA PHE A 98 0.96 -9.73 -5.44
C PHE A 98 -0.04 -10.64 -4.76
N ASN A 99 -0.97 -10.11 -3.95
CA ASN A 99 -1.82 -10.92 -3.06
C ASN A 99 -3.33 -10.68 -3.25
N SER A 100 -3.75 -9.89 -4.24
CA SER A 100 -5.16 -9.56 -4.49
C SER A 100 -5.91 -10.64 -5.28
N ALA A 101 -5.23 -11.58 -5.93
CA ALA A 101 -5.88 -12.62 -6.74
C ALA A 101 -6.74 -13.58 -5.90
N GLY A 102 -8.04 -13.65 -6.19
CA GLY A 102 -8.99 -14.49 -5.45
C GLY A 102 -9.34 -13.97 -4.05
N PHE A 103 -8.93 -12.74 -3.72
CA PHE A 103 -9.27 -12.09 -2.46
C PHE A 103 -10.71 -11.57 -2.46
N ASP A 104 -11.29 -11.37 -1.27
CA ASP A 104 -12.65 -10.88 -1.13
C ASP A 104 -12.77 -9.44 -1.66
N LEU A 105 -13.48 -9.30 -2.79
CA LEU A 105 -13.69 -8.02 -3.47
C LEU A 105 -14.41 -7.00 -2.59
N ASN A 106 -15.32 -7.41 -1.72
CA ASN A 106 -16.02 -6.49 -0.82
C ASN A 106 -15.05 -5.93 0.23
N LEU A 107 -14.15 -6.79 0.73
CA LEU A 107 -13.12 -6.36 1.67
C LEU A 107 -12.13 -5.41 1.00
N LEU A 108 -11.68 -5.70 -0.23
CA LEU A 108 -10.85 -4.77 -1.02
C LEU A 108 -11.52 -3.41 -1.21
N LYS A 109 -12.79 -3.40 -1.64
CA LYS A 109 -13.58 -2.17 -1.80
C LYS A 109 -13.66 -1.36 -0.50
N SER A 110 -13.85 -2.02 0.64
CA SER A 110 -13.85 -1.33 1.95
C SER A 110 -12.48 -0.75 2.33
N GLY A 111 -11.39 -1.42 1.93
CA GLY A 111 -10.03 -0.92 2.09
C GLY A 111 -9.74 0.28 1.21
N VAL A 112 -10.09 0.20 -0.08
CA VAL A 112 -10.05 1.31 -1.04
C VAL A 112 -10.80 2.54 -0.52
N GLU A 113 -12.01 2.35 0.00
CA GLU A 113 -12.79 3.40 0.62
C GLU A 113 -12.06 4.08 1.79
N SER A 114 -11.36 3.29 2.59
CA SER A 114 -10.58 3.79 3.73
C SER A 114 -9.36 4.59 3.28
N ILE A 115 -8.69 4.15 2.21
CA ILE A 115 -7.56 4.85 1.59
C ILE A 115 -8.01 6.18 0.98
N VAL A 116 -9.13 6.20 0.25
CA VAL A 116 -9.72 7.41 -0.33
C VAL A 116 -10.00 8.45 0.76
N LYS A 117 -10.53 8.02 1.91
CA LYS A 117 -10.75 8.92 3.06
C LYS A 117 -9.44 9.47 3.62
N GLN A 118 -8.41 8.63 3.77
CA GLN A 118 -7.10 9.05 4.28
C GLN A 118 -6.46 10.10 3.36
N LEU A 119 -6.47 9.86 2.04
CA LEU A 119 -5.89 10.75 1.04
C LEU A 119 -6.51 12.16 1.02
N ARG A 120 -7.76 12.33 1.46
CA ARG A 120 -8.39 13.66 1.56
C ARG A 120 -7.76 14.57 2.61
N THR A 121 -7.11 13.98 3.61
CA THR A 121 -6.54 14.71 4.75
C THR A 121 -5.03 14.52 4.89
N GLU A 122 -4.43 13.62 4.10
CA GLU A 122 -3.00 13.33 4.14
C GLU A 122 -2.18 14.54 3.66
N LYS A 123 -1.06 14.79 4.34
CA LYS A 123 -0.13 15.88 4.02
C LYS A 123 1.30 15.42 3.79
N ASN A 124 1.58 14.14 4.03
CA ASN A 124 2.85 13.51 3.68
C ASN A 124 2.81 13.04 2.22
N SER A 125 3.69 13.59 1.38
CA SER A 125 3.73 13.29 -0.05
C SER A 125 4.11 11.85 -0.35
N ASP A 126 4.95 11.22 0.46
CA ASP A 126 5.41 9.85 0.24
C ASP A 126 4.28 8.86 0.55
N VAL A 127 3.56 9.08 1.65
CA VAL A 127 2.32 8.34 1.97
C VAL A 127 1.29 8.54 0.88
N GLU A 128 1.05 9.78 0.46
CA GLU A 128 0.09 10.12 -0.60
C GLU A 128 0.42 9.40 -1.92
N LEU A 129 1.70 9.42 -2.33
CA LEU A 129 2.18 8.71 -3.51
C LEU A 129 1.92 7.20 -3.39
N LYS A 130 2.30 6.56 -2.29
CA LYS A 130 2.13 5.12 -2.11
C LYS A 130 0.66 4.70 -2.07
N LEU A 131 -0.18 5.46 -1.38
CA LEU A 131 -1.61 5.21 -1.38
C LEU A 131 -2.24 5.39 -2.78
N ALA A 132 -1.80 6.40 -3.54
CA ALA A 132 -2.24 6.59 -4.93
C ALA A 132 -1.75 5.44 -5.83
N GLU A 133 -0.47 5.06 -5.77
CA GLU A 133 0.10 3.92 -6.48
C GLU A 133 -0.73 2.65 -6.26
N GLY A 134 -0.97 2.28 -4.99
CA GLY A 134 -1.76 1.09 -4.66
C GLY A 134 -3.19 1.14 -5.21
N LEU A 135 -3.83 2.31 -5.20
CA LEU A 135 -5.17 2.47 -5.78
C LEU A 135 -5.19 2.29 -7.29
N PHE A 136 -4.23 2.86 -8.01
CA PHE A 136 -4.16 2.75 -9.47
C PHE A 136 -3.72 1.37 -9.93
N GLU A 137 -2.85 0.69 -9.17
CA GLU A 137 -2.60 -0.74 -9.36
C GLU A 137 -3.89 -1.53 -9.21
N PHE A 138 -4.66 -1.31 -8.14
CA PHE A 138 -5.94 -2.01 -7.94
C PHE A 138 -6.92 -1.83 -9.10
N VAL A 139 -7.01 -0.60 -9.64
CA VAL A 139 -7.80 -0.31 -10.85
C VAL A 139 -7.25 -1.08 -12.05
N TRP A 140 -5.94 -0.99 -12.30
CA TRP A 140 -5.27 -1.62 -13.44
C TRP A 140 -5.40 -3.15 -13.45
N TYR A 141 -5.35 -3.79 -12.28
CA TYR A 141 -5.56 -5.23 -12.14
C TYR A 141 -6.95 -5.71 -12.59
N GLY A 142 -7.90 -4.80 -12.87
CA GLY A 142 -9.16 -5.13 -13.53
C GLY A 142 -10.10 -5.97 -12.68
N GLN A 143 -9.99 -5.87 -11.35
CA GLN A 143 -10.87 -6.60 -10.43
C GLN A 143 -12.26 -5.96 -10.28
N LEU A 144 -12.42 -4.73 -10.76
CA LEU A 144 -13.66 -3.97 -10.73
C LEU A 144 -14.46 -4.18 -12.02
N GLN A 145 -15.79 -4.13 -11.90
CA GLN A 145 -16.64 -3.93 -13.08
C GLN A 145 -16.48 -2.49 -13.59
N MET A 146 -16.76 -2.26 -14.87
CA MET A 146 -16.57 -0.95 -15.52
C MET A 146 -17.30 0.18 -14.77
N GLU A 147 -18.52 -0.04 -14.30
CA GLU A 147 -19.28 0.96 -13.54
C GLU A 147 -18.63 1.28 -12.18
N GLU A 148 -18.01 0.29 -11.55
CA GLU A 148 -17.35 0.43 -10.26
C GLU A 148 -16.01 1.16 -10.38
N GLU A 149 -15.26 0.86 -11.44
CA GLU A 149 -14.05 1.56 -11.81
C GLU A 149 -14.33 3.04 -12.10
N ILE A 150 -15.33 3.33 -12.94
CA ILE A 150 -15.73 4.71 -13.23
C ILE A 150 -16.14 5.44 -11.95
N SER A 151 -16.96 4.81 -11.10
CA SER A 151 -17.39 5.41 -9.84
C SER A 151 -16.20 5.73 -8.90
N LEU A 152 -15.21 4.83 -8.84
CA LEU A 152 -13.99 5.06 -8.05
C LEU A 152 -13.17 6.22 -8.63
N LEU A 153 -12.91 6.23 -9.93
CA LEU A 153 -12.16 7.29 -10.60
C LEU A 153 -12.85 8.65 -10.44
N GLU A 154 -14.17 8.72 -10.60
CA GLU A 154 -14.95 9.93 -10.36
C GLU A 154 -14.85 10.42 -8.92
N ARG A 155 -14.72 9.52 -7.95
CA ARG A 155 -14.59 9.89 -6.55
C ARG A 155 -13.19 10.38 -6.18
N LEU A 156 -12.17 9.82 -6.81
CA LEU A 156 -10.79 10.25 -6.64
C LEU A 156 -10.57 11.71 -7.10
N THR A 157 -11.41 12.22 -8.02
CA THR A 157 -11.40 13.65 -8.41
C THR A 157 -11.72 14.63 -7.27
N GLU A 158 -12.23 14.13 -6.14
CA GLU A 158 -12.53 14.94 -4.94
C GLU A 158 -11.30 15.13 -4.04
N ILE A 159 -10.16 14.55 -4.41
CA ILE A 159 -8.90 14.62 -3.66
C ILE A 159 -7.99 15.66 -4.32
N ASP A 160 -7.56 16.64 -3.55
CA ASP A 160 -6.60 17.66 -4.00
C ASP A 160 -5.15 17.16 -3.88
N SER A 161 -4.80 16.21 -4.75
CA SER A 161 -3.50 15.51 -4.74
C SER A 161 -2.78 15.65 -6.07
N PHE A 162 -1.47 15.95 -6.01
CA PHE A 162 -0.63 15.93 -7.21
C PHE A 162 -0.53 14.51 -7.79
N HIS A 163 -0.39 13.51 -6.92
CA HIS A 163 -0.24 12.12 -7.34
C HIS A 163 -1.50 11.62 -8.04
N ILE A 164 -2.70 11.90 -7.49
CA ILE A 164 -3.96 11.58 -8.16
C ILE A 164 -4.09 12.28 -9.51
N TRP A 165 -3.81 13.60 -9.57
CA TRP A 165 -3.82 14.33 -10.84
C TRP A 165 -2.86 13.73 -11.87
N ASN A 166 -1.65 13.35 -11.43
CA ASN A 166 -0.64 12.78 -12.32
C ASN A 166 -1.07 11.43 -12.90
N TYR A 167 -1.59 10.52 -12.07
CA TYR A 167 -2.08 9.22 -12.53
C TYR A 167 -3.31 9.34 -13.45
N MET A 168 -4.21 10.28 -13.16
CA MET A 168 -5.42 10.49 -13.96
C MET A 168 -5.19 11.24 -15.28
N ASN A 169 -4.03 11.90 -15.44
CA ASN A 169 -3.66 12.60 -16.67
C ASN A 169 -3.19 11.61 -17.76
N ASP A 170 -3.99 10.57 -17.95
CA ASP A 170 -3.84 9.52 -18.94
C ASP A 170 -5.03 9.59 -19.92
N GLU A 171 -4.77 9.34 -21.21
CA GLU A 171 -5.78 9.47 -22.26
C GLU A 171 -6.99 8.56 -22.05
N ASP A 172 -6.82 7.39 -21.43
CA ASP A 172 -7.91 6.46 -21.17
C ASP A 172 -8.82 6.98 -20.06
N TYR A 173 -8.26 7.47 -18.96
CA TYR A 173 -9.04 8.04 -17.85
C TYR A 173 -9.73 9.36 -18.23
N MET A 174 -9.10 10.16 -19.08
CA MET A 174 -9.67 11.43 -19.57
C MET A 174 -10.91 11.25 -20.48
N LYS A 175 -11.27 10.02 -20.85
CA LYS A 175 -12.57 9.71 -21.50
C LYS A 175 -13.74 9.90 -20.53
N ILE A 176 -13.50 9.80 -19.22
CA ILE A 176 -14.51 10.02 -18.18
C ILE A 176 -14.69 11.54 -17.97
N SER A 177 -15.92 12.04 -18.15
CA SER A 177 -16.19 13.48 -18.18
C SER A 177 -15.77 14.22 -16.91
N LYS A 178 -16.04 13.64 -15.73
CA LYS A 178 -15.66 14.25 -14.43
C LYS A 178 -14.14 14.27 -14.23
N VAL A 179 -13.44 13.21 -14.64
CA VAL A 179 -11.97 13.12 -14.59
C VAL A 179 -11.35 14.18 -15.49
N LYS A 180 -11.83 14.31 -16.73
CA LYS A 180 -11.38 15.36 -17.65
C LYS A 180 -11.51 16.76 -17.06
N GLN A 181 -12.68 17.08 -16.50
CA GLN A 181 -12.92 18.37 -15.83
C GLN A 181 -11.92 18.60 -14.70
N TYR A 182 -11.71 17.60 -13.85
CA TYR A 182 -10.74 17.67 -12.76
C TYR A 182 -9.31 17.94 -13.25
N ILE A 183 -8.85 17.23 -14.29
CA ILE A 183 -7.53 17.42 -14.88
C ILE A 183 -7.37 18.85 -15.43
N GLU A 184 -8.34 19.32 -16.19
CA GLU A 184 -8.32 20.65 -16.81
C GLU A 184 -8.34 21.78 -15.78
N MET A 185 -9.19 21.67 -14.76
CA MET A 185 -9.29 22.66 -13.68
C MET A 185 -8.00 22.80 -12.87
N ASN A 186 -7.28 21.70 -12.68
CA ASN A 186 -6.06 21.68 -11.86
C ASN A 186 -4.76 21.76 -12.67
N LYS A 187 -4.84 21.84 -14.01
CA LYS A 187 -3.69 21.83 -14.92
C LYS A 187 -2.64 22.86 -14.54
N ASN A 188 -3.02 24.11 -14.34
CA ASN A 188 -2.06 25.18 -14.03
C ASN A 188 -1.34 24.96 -12.69
N LYS A 189 -2.05 24.39 -11.71
CA LYS A 189 -1.52 24.10 -10.38
C LYS A 189 -0.48 22.97 -10.44
N TRP A 190 -0.82 21.87 -11.11
CA TRP A 190 -0.03 20.64 -11.04
C TRP A 190 0.98 20.48 -12.17
N GLN A 191 0.76 21.08 -13.35
CA GLN A 191 1.71 21.03 -14.47
C GLN A 191 3.07 21.61 -14.10
N SER A 192 3.10 22.73 -13.37
CA SER A 192 4.37 23.32 -12.90
C SER A 192 5.14 22.38 -11.98
N ARG A 193 4.43 21.66 -11.10
CA ARG A 193 5.04 20.65 -10.23
C ARG A 193 5.56 19.46 -11.03
N TYR A 194 4.80 18.98 -12.01
CA TYR A 194 5.22 17.90 -12.91
C TYR A 194 6.51 18.24 -13.66
N ASP A 195 6.56 19.41 -14.30
CA ASP A 195 7.70 19.83 -15.11
C ASP A 195 8.98 19.93 -14.27
N ASN A 196 8.87 20.41 -13.02
CA ASN A 196 9.99 20.50 -12.08
C ASN A 196 10.57 19.13 -11.66
N ILE A 197 9.72 18.09 -11.59
CA ILE A 197 10.13 16.75 -11.16
C ILE A 197 10.68 15.95 -12.34
N TYR A 198 10.03 15.99 -13.50
CA TYR A 198 10.28 15.02 -14.58
C TYR A 198 10.93 15.58 -15.85
N LYS A 199 10.95 16.91 -16.06
CA LYS A 199 11.46 17.53 -17.31
C LYS A 199 12.77 18.31 -17.14
N LYS A 200 13.53 18.07 -16.07
CA LYS A 200 14.86 18.67 -15.92
C LYS A 200 15.87 18.10 -16.92
#